data_AF-A0A7X7LJP6-F1
#
_entry.id   AF-A0A7X7LJP6-F1
#
_cell.length_a   1.000
_cell.length_b   1.000
_cell.length_c   1.000
_cell.angle_alpha   90.00
_cell.angle_beta   90.00
_cell.angle_gamma   90.00
#
_symmetry.space_group_name_H-M   'P 1'
#
loop_
_entity.id
_entity.type
_entity.pdbx_description
1 polymer ?
#
loop_
_entity_poly.entity_id
_entity_poly.type
_entity_poly.pdbx_seq_one_letter_code
_entity_poly.pdbx_strand_id
1 'polypeptide(L)'
;MRLRTSVVVFIFGLFLFTGCGKPNDPEGIGNSGGYETVAKLSTPGFAQDVVIDGDYAYLAQGEGGLLIVNIQNPNNPTIVSQLTENVRGYSDKISKRDTSIYLAAGSFGITIINVANPEEP
;
A
#
# COMPACT_ATOMS: atom_id res chain seq x y z
N MET A 1 -22.37 -14.47 -37.51
CA MET A 1 -22.36 -13.32 -38.43
C MET A 1 -22.86 -12.08 -37.70
N ARG A 2 -21.97 -11.23 -37.16
CA ARG A 2 -22.05 -9.75 -37.10
C ARG A 2 -20.85 -9.21 -36.33
N LEU A 3 -20.44 -8.00 -36.69
CA LEU A 3 -19.05 -7.51 -36.75
C LEU A 3 -18.32 -7.33 -35.40
N ARG A 4 -17.00 -7.54 -35.45
CA ARG A 4 -16.02 -6.97 -34.53
C ARG A 4 -15.79 -5.50 -34.87
N THR A 5 -15.97 -4.58 -33.91
CA THR A 5 -15.16 -3.35 -33.79
C THR A 5 -15.27 -2.80 -32.38
N SER A 6 -14.14 -2.59 -31.69
CA SER A 6 -13.85 -1.36 -30.93
C SER A 6 -12.37 -1.34 -30.55
N VAL A 7 -11.67 -0.46 -31.27
CA VAL A 7 -10.43 0.22 -30.89
C VAL A 7 -10.76 1.18 -29.75
N VAL A 8 -9.79 1.53 -28.89
CA VAL A 8 -9.47 2.88 -28.35
C VAL A 8 -8.56 2.70 -27.13
N VAL A 9 -7.25 2.92 -27.31
CA VAL A 9 -6.47 4.16 -27.13
C VAL A 9 -6.22 4.47 -25.65
N PHE A 10 -4.93 4.41 -25.30
CA PHE A 10 -4.34 4.77 -24.01
C PHE A 10 -4.52 6.26 -23.71
N ILE A 11 -5.20 6.59 -22.61
CA ILE A 11 -4.99 7.87 -21.91
C ILE A 11 -5.00 7.58 -20.40
N PHE A 12 -3.82 7.76 -19.79
CA PHE A 12 -3.50 7.84 -18.36
C PHE A 12 -4.26 6.92 -17.39
N GLY A 13 -3.73 5.70 -17.22
CA GLY A 13 -3.61 5.02 -15.92
C GLY A 13 -4.89 4.79 -15.11
N LEU A 14 -5.81 3.95 -15.61
CA LEU A 14 -6.82 3.29 -14.79
C LEU A 14 -7.08 1.88 -15.34
N PHE A 15 -6.61 0.85 -14.62
CA PHE A 15 -6.96 -0.55 -14.91
C PHE A 15 -8.19 -0.94 -14.11
N LEU A 16 -9.29 -1.28 -14.80
CA LEU A 16 -10.42 -2.02 -14.24
C LEU A 16 -10.29 -3.49 -14.67
N PHE A 17 -10.01 -4.39 -13.73
CA PHE A 17 -10.11 -5.83 -13.99
C PHE A 17 -11.56 -6.28 -13.78
N THR A 18 -12.28 -6.54 -14.86
CA THR A 18 -13.50 -7.36 -14.80
C THR A 18 -13.11 -8.80 -15.17
N GLY A 19 -12.69 -9.58 -14.18
CA GLY A 19 -12.54 -11.02 -14.34
C GLY A 19 -13.86 -11.73 -14.07
N CYS A 20 -14.30 -12.59 -14.98
CA CYS A 20 -15.30 -13.61 -14.66
C CYS A 20 -14.68 -14.98 -15.01
N GLY A 21 -14.33 -15.75 -13.98
CA GLY A 21 -13.80 -17.11 -14.11
C GLY A 21 -14.91 -18.06 -14.61
N LYS A 22 -14.55 -19.01 -15.49
CA LYS A 22 -15.49 -20.01 -15.99
C LYS A 22 -15.88 -20.99 -14.86
N PRO A 23 -17.15 -21.40 -14.77
CA PRO A 23 -17.53 -22.50 -13.91
C PRO A 23 -17.10 -23.82 -14.57
N ASN A 24 -16.29 -24.62 -13.87
CA ASN A 24 -16.01 -26.05 -14.09
C ASN A 24 -14.65 -26.45 -14.73
N ASP A 25 -13.51 -25.98 -14.20
CA ASP A 25 -12.22 -26.66 -14.41
C ASP A 25 -11.90 -27.61 -13.22
N PRO A 26 -11.62 -28.91 -13.46
CA PRO A 26 -11.42 -29.92 -12.42
C PRO A 26 -9.96 -30.10 -11.93
N GLU A 27 -9.07 -29.13 -12.17
CA GLU A 27 -7.68 -29.20 -11.69
C GLU A 27 -7.47 -28.37 -10.41
N GLY A 28 -7.36 -29.08 -9.27
CA GLY A 28 -6.35 -28.79 -8.24
C GLY A 28 -6.41 -27.46 -7.47
N ILE A 29 -6.82 -27.55 -6.21
CA ILE A 29 -6.49 -26.58 -5.15
C ILE A 29 -4.96 -26.47 -4.94
N GLY A 30 -4.31 -25.64 -5.74
CA GLY A 30 -2.91 -25.23 -5.57
C GLY A 30 -2.73 -23.83 -6.15
N ASN A 31 -2.54 -22.84 -5.28
CA ASN A 31 -2.38 -21.41 -5.63
C ASN A 31 -3.47 -20.87 -6.57
N SER A 32 -4.66 -20.65 -6.01
CA SER A 32 -5.81 -20.08 -6.71
C SER A 32 -5.65 -18.57 -6.95
N GLY A 33 -4.88 -18.23 -7.98
CA GLY A 33 -4.74 -16.88 -8.54
C GLY A 33 -3.31 -16.67 -9.01
N GLY A 34 -3.10 -16.35 -10.29
CA GLY A 34 -1.78 -16.23 -10.94
C GLY A 34 -0.91 -15.05 -10.45
N TYR A 35 -0.76 -14.87 -9.14
CA TYR A 35 0.17 -13.94 -8.52
C TYR A 35 1.27 -14.70 -7.76
N GLU A 36 2.48 -14.16 -7.80
CA GLU A 36 3.61 -14.63 -7.02
C GLU A 36 3.82 -13.70 -5.82
N THR A 37 3.94 -14.26 -4.62
CA THR A 37 4.30 -13.48 -3.44
C THR A 37 5.82 -13.29 -3.43
N VAL A 38 6.28 -12.06 -3.66
CA VAL A 38 7.72 -11.72 -3.71
C VAL A 38 8.35 -11.71 -2.31
N ALA A 39 7.68 -11.10 -1.33
CA ALA A 39 8.11 -11.07 0.06
C ALA A 39 6.93 -10.81 1.00
N LYS A 40 7.14 -11.08 2.29
CA LYS A 40 6.21 -10.75 3.37
C LYS A 40 6.98 -10.12 4.54
N LEU A 41 6.55 -8.95 4.98
CA LEU A 41 7.07 -8.27 6.16
C LEU A 41 6.01 -8.28 7.26
N SER A 42 6.36 -8.78 8.44
CA SER A 42 5.52 -8.68 9.62
C SER A 42 5.66 -7.29 10.23
N THR A 43 4.54 -6.63 10.49
CA THR A 43 4.52 -5.30 11.10
C THR A 43 4.02 -5.36 12.54
N PRO A 44 4.46 -4.45 13.43
CA PRO A 44 4.07 -4.46 14.84
C PRO A 44 2.61 -4.05 15.06
N GLY A 45 2.04 -3.23 14.17
CA GLY A 45 0.62 -2.83 14.18
C GLY A 45 -0.18 -3.36 13.00
N PHE A 46 -1.48 -3.04 12.99
CA PHE A 46 -2.39 -3.34 11.90
C PHE A 46 -2.26 -2.30 10.79
N ALA A 47 -1.65 -2.68 9.66
CA ALA A 47 -1.57 -1.82 8.49
C ALA A 47 -2.99 -1.51 7.94
N GLN A 48 -3.37 -0.23 7.94
CA GLN A 48 -4.66 0.27 7.47
C GLN A 48 -4.58 0.84 6.05
N ASP A 49 -3.47 1.50 5.74
CA ASP A 49 -3.24 2.18 4.47
C ASP A 49 -1.74 2.34 4.21
N VAL A 50 -1.37 2.55 2.94
CA VAL A 50 0.03 2.68 2.52
C VAL A 50 0.18 3.73 1.42
N VAL A 51 1.24 4.53 1.52
CA VAL A 51 1.73 5.36 0.41
C VAL A 51 3.18 4.99 0.10
N ILE A 52 3.51 4.94 -1.19
CA ILE A 52 4.86 4.63 -1.68
C ILE A 52 5.46 5.91 -2.25
N ASP A 53 6.72 6.17 -1.91
CA ASP A 53 7.52 7.24 -2.50
C ASP A 53 8.98 6.81 -2.63
N GLY A 54 9.42 6.63 -3.88
CA GLY A 54 10.73 6.09 -4.18
C GLY A 54 10.94 4.70 -3.56
N ASP A 55 12.00 4.58 -2.77
CA ASP A 55 12.42 3.34 -2.12
C ASP A 55 11.75 3.10 -0.76
N TYR A 56 10.75 3.91 -0.39
CA TYR A 56 10.09 3.82 0.91
C TYR A 56 8.57 3.61 0.79
N ALA A 57 8.04 2.76 1.67
CA ALA A 57 6.62 2.63 1.95
C ALA A 57 6.31 3.20 3.34
N TYR A 58 5.28 4.04 3.42
CA TYR A 58 4.79 4.65 4.64
C TYR A 58 3.42 4.05 4.95
N LEU A 59 3.28 3.40 6.09
CA LEU A 59 2.08 2.66 6.47
C LEU A 59 1.40 3.34 7.65
N ALA A 60 0.09 3.61 7.51
CA ALA A 60 -0.77 3.90 8.65
C ALA A 60 -1.02 2.59 9.41
N GLN A 61 -0.70 2.55 10.70
CA GLN A 61 -0.69 1.31 11.51
C GLN A 61 -1.76 1.25 12.61
N GLY A 62 -2.89 1.95 12.47
CA GLY A 62 -3.88 2.04 13.53
C GLY A 62 -3.28 2.63 14.81
N GLU A 63 -3.30 1.88 15.91
CA GLU A 63 -2.66 2.25 17.18
C GLU A 63 -1.11 2.24 17.11
N GLY A 64 -0.53 1.60 16.09
CA GLY A 64 0.92 1.59 15.85
C GLY A 64 1.47 2.87 15.22
N GLY A 65 0.61 3.86 14.92
CA GLY A 65 1.02 5.16 14.38
C GLY A 65 1.46 5.11 12.91
N LEU A 66 2.64 5.66 12.62
CA LEU A 66 3.27 5.61 11.30
C LEU A 66 4.42 4.60 11.30
N LEU A 67 4.47 3.71 10.30
CA LEU A 67 5.60 2.83 10.05
C LEU A 67 6.24 3.18 8.71
N ILE A 68 7.57 3.26 8.68
CA ILE A 68 8.34 3.51 7.47
C ILE A 68 9.17 2.28 7.16
N VAL A 69 9.05 1.81 5.93
CA VAL A 69 9.68 0.58 5.44
C VAL A 69 10.51 0.92 4.21
N ASN A 70 11.79 0.53 4.21
CA ASN A 70 12.61 0.51 3.00
C ASN A 70 12.18 -0.69 2.14
N ILE A 71 11.85 -0.42 0.88
CA ILE A 71 11.39 -1.38 -0.13
C ILE A 71 12.30 -1.40 -1.36
N GLN A 72 13.52 -0.85 -1.27
CA GLN A 72 14.50 -0.82 -2.37
C GLN A 72 14.79 -2.24 -2.90
N ASN A 73 14.92 -3.20 -2.00
CA ASN A 73 14.96 -4.62 -2.36
C ASN A 73 13.58 -5.25 -2.10
N PRO A 74 12.77 -5.53 -3.14
CA PRO A 74 11.43 -6.07 -2.97
C PRO A 74 11.41 -7.49 -2.38
N ASN A 75 12.53 -8.23 -2.46
CA ASN A 75 12.66 -9.56 -1.86
C ASN A 75 13.02 -9.50 -0.37
N ASN A 76 13.45 -8.34 0.14
CA ASN A 76 13.87 -8.16 1.53
C ASN A 76 13.56 -6.74 2.03
N PRO A 77 12.27 -6.38 2.16
CA PRO A 77 11.88 -5.10 2.74
C PRO A 77 12.24 -5.04 4.23
N THR A 78 12.63 -3.86 4.72
CA THR A 78 13.08 -3.65 6.11
C THR A 78 12.37 -2.46 6.75
N ILE A 79 12.00 -2.61 8.02
CA ILE A 79 11.48 -1.49 8.81
C ILE A 79 12.64 -0.55 9.14
N VAL A 80 12.52 0.73 8.81
CA VAL A 80 13.55 1.74 9.09
C VAL A 80 13.15 2.68 10.23
N SER A 81 11.85 2.98 10.38
CA SER A 81 11.36 3.86 11.45
C SER A 81 9.93 3.54 11.84
N GLN A 82 9.59 3.84 13.10
CA GLN A 82 8.25 3.71 13.64
C GLN A 82 7.95 4.88 14.59
N LEU A 83 6.85 5.59 14.34
CA LEU A 83 6.39 6.72 15.14
C LEU A 83 5.05 6.38 15.80
N THR A 84 5.13 5.81 17.00
CA THR A 84 3.94 5.47 17.81
C THR A 84 3.54 6.61 18.73
N GLU A 85 4.50 7.21 19.46
CA GLU A 85 4.20 8.21 20.50
C GLU A 85 3.85 9.59 19.91
N ASN A 86 4.41 9.92 18.75
CA ASN A 86 4.18 11.18 18.06
C ASN A 86 2.86 11.21 17.28
N VAL A 87 2.20 10.05 17.13
CA VAL A 87 0.92 9.91 16.44
C VAL A 87 -0.15 9.53 17.44
N ARG A 88 -0.86 10.53 17.95
CA ARG A 88 -1.96 10.28 18.89
C ARG A 88 -3.19 9.77 18.16
N GLY A 89 -3.77 8.68 18.65
CA GLY A 89 -5.03 8.15 18.12
C GLY A 89 -4.84 7.01 17.13
N TYR A 90 -5.86 6.81 16.30
CA TYR A 90 -5.93 5.68 15.37
C TYR A 90 -5.59 6.15 13.96
N SER A 91 -4.47 5.63 13.43
CA SER A 91 -3.97 5.96 12.10
C SER A 91 -4.65 5.11 11.03
N ASP A 92 -5.59 5.70 10.28
CA ASP A 92 -6.40 4.98 9.28
C ASP A 92 -6.01 5.31 7.83
N LYS A 93 -5.88 6.59 7.49
CA LYS A 93 -5.63 7.05 6.12
C LYS A 93 -4.35 7.86 6.05
N ILE A 94 -3.60 7.66 4.97
CA ILE A 94 -2.31 8.32 4.77
C ILE A 94 -2.25 8.98 3.39
N SER A 95 -1.65 10.16 3.32
CA SER A 95 -1.29 10.80 2.05
C SER A 95 0.05 11.50 2.17
N LYS A 96 0.74 11.69 1.05
CA LYS A 96 2.03 12.38 1.00
C LYS A 96 1.97 13.58 0.08
N ARG A 97 2.65 14.65 0.45
CA ARG A 97 2.95 15.80 -0.40
C ARG A 97 4.35 16.29 -0.09
N ASP A 98 5.20 16.37 -1.12
CA ASP A 98 6.59 16.81 -0.98
C ASP A 98 7.30 16.02 0.13
N THR A 99 7.81 16.67 1.18
CA THR A 99 8.44 16.00 2.32
C THR A 99 7.49 15.74 3.48
N SER A 100 6.17 15.88 3.31
CA SER A 100 5.18 15.76 4.38
C SER A 100 4.24 14.57 4.19
N ILE A 101 4.07 13.79 5.24
CA ILE A 101 3.01 12.79 5.39
C ILE A 101 1.85 13.42 6.18
N TYR A 102 0.64 13.26 5.68
CA TYR A 102 -0.60 13.60 6.37
C TYR A 102 -1.27 12.30 6.80
N LEU A 103 -1.39 12.12 8.11
CA LEU A 103 -1.91 10.91 8.71
C LEU A 103 -3.20 11.24 9.45
N ALA A 104 -4.31 10.64 9.02
CA ALA A 104 -5.59 10.78 9.70
C ALA A 104 -5.54 10.00 11.02
N ALA A 105 -5.77 10.71 12.13
CA ALA A 105 -5.54 10.27 13.50
C ALA A 105 -6.85 10.13 14.30
N GLY A 106 -7.94 9.77 13.62
CA GLY A 106 -9.27 9.63 14.22
C GLY A 106 -9.77 10.93 14.86
N SER A 107 -10.20 10.86 16.12
CA SER A 107 -10.71 12.01 16.88
C SER A 107 -9.64 13.07 17.20
N PHE A 108 -8.36 12.76 16.99
CA PHE A 108 -7.25 13.70 17.19
C PHE A 108 -6.95 14.53 15.94
N GLY A 109 -7.68 14.32 14.85
CA GLY A 109 -7.55 15.12 13.63
C GLY A 109 -6.50 14.57 12.67
N ILE A 110 -5.56 15.41 12.25
CA ILE A 110 -4.51 15.05 11.28
C ILE A 110 -3.14 15.34 11.89
N THR A 111 -2.25 14.35 11.82
CA THR A 111 -0.84 14.50 12.16
C THR A 111 -0.05 14.74 10.88
N ILE A 112 0.78 15.79 10.84
CA ILE A 112 1.64 16.10 9.71
C ILE A 112 3.08 15.81 10.12
N ILE A 113 3.76 14.94 9.37
CA ILE A 113 5.09 14.41 9.71
C ILE A 113 6.05 14.74 8.58
N ASN A 114 7.19 15.35 8.91
CA ASN A 114 8.27 15.56 7.94
C ASN A 114 8.99 14.22 7.70
N VAL A 115 9.20 13.87 6.44
CA VAL A 115 9.89 12.65 6.02
C VAL A 115 10.98 12.96 5.01
N ALA A 116 11.59 14.15 5.12
CA ALA A 116 12.75 14.53 4.30
C ALA A 116 13.92 13.54 4.48
N ASN A 117 14.09 13.00 5.70
CA ASN A 117 14.91 11.84 5.98
C ASN A 117 14.02 10.72 6.53
N PRO A 118 13.64 9.69 5.75
CA PRO A 118 12.75 8.62 6.21
C PRO A 118 13.33 7.74 7.33
N GLU A 119 14.66 7.74 7.53
CA GLU A 119 15.32 7.03 8.62
C GLU A 119 15.30 7.84 9.93
N GLU A 120 15.19 9.17 9.83
CA GLU A 120 15.08 10.10 10.96
C GLU A 120 13.99 11.17 10.68
N PRO A 121 12.72 10.77 10.63
CA PRO A 121 11.58 11.64 10.35
C PRO A 121 11.21 12.58 11.52
#